data_AF-A0A3N5W3R0-F1
#
_entry.id   AF-A0A3N5W3R0-F1
#
_cell.length_a   1.000
_cell.length_b   1.000
_cell.length_c   1.000
_cell.angle_alpha   90.00
_cell.angle_beta   90.00
_cell.angle_gamma   90.00
#
_symmetry.space_group_name_H-M   'P 1'
#
loop_
_entity.id
_entity.type
_entity.pdbx_description
1 polymer ?
#
loop_
_entity_poly.entity_id
_entity_poly.type
_entity_poly.pdbx_seq_one_letter_code
_entity_poly.pdbx_strand_id
1 'polypeptide(L)' 'MLRRLILLALLPAVLAAQPAAGEDVWDVHVNLRNGFDLARDGRYLYLATGGGVLRLDTQTSALVPILPLDGLASVDVRA' A
#
# COMPACT_ATOMS: atom_id res chain seq x y z
N MET A 1 -36.13 -37.38 5.92
CA MET A 1 -36.22 -36.05 5.28
C MET A 1 -35.59 -34.96 6.16
N LEU A 2 -34.32 -35.08 6.56
CA LEU A 2 -33.71 -34.17 7.55
C LEU A 2 -32.20 -34.00 7.36
N ARG A 3 -31.73 -33.88 6.11
CA ARG A 3 -30.30 -33.64 5.81
C ARG A 3 -30.01 -32.40 4.96
N ARG A 4 -31.06 -31.68 4.52
CA ARG A 4 -30.93 -30.47 3.68
C ARG A 4 -31.01 -29.14 4.43
N LEU A 5 -31.29 -29.14 5.74
CA LEU A 5 -31.52 -27.89 6.50
C LEU A 5 -30.29 -27.30 7.20
N ILE A 6 -29.16 -28.00 7.28
CA ILE A 6 -27.98 -27.50 8.02
C ILE A 6 -27.13 -26.55 7.17
N LEU A 7 -27.21 -26.62 5.83
CA LEU A 7 -26.35 -25.81 4.97
C LEU A 7 -26.77 -24.32 4.88
N LEU A 8 -28.04 -23.99 5.16
CA LEU A 8 -28.53 -22.60 5.04
C LEU A 8 -28.32 -21.74 6.30
N ALA A 9 -28.14 -22.35 7.47
CA ALA A 9 -28.03 -21.61 8.73
C ALA A 9 -26.61 -21.08 9.01
N LEU A 10 -25.61 -21.53 8.27
CA LEU A 10 -24.19 -21.12 8.45
C LEU A 10 -23.73 -20.02 7.49
N LEU A 11 -24.48 -19.78 6.41
CA LEU A 11 -24.16 -18.73 5.42
C LEU A 11 -24.05 -17.31 6.00
N PRO A 12 -24.95 -16.83 6.90
CA PRO A 12 -24.82 -15.47 7.44
C PRO A 12 -23.63 -15.31 8.39
N ALA A 13 -23.21 -16.39 9.08
CA ALA A 13 -22.06 -16.34 9.98
C ALA A 13 -20.73 -16.29 9.22
N VAL A 14 -20.63 -17.01 8.09
CA VAL A 14 -19.43 -16.99 7.24
C VAL A 14 -19.28 -15.66 6.48
N LEU A 15 -20.39 -15.02 6.09
CA LEU A 15 -20.37 -13.71 5.43
C LEU A 15 -20.05 -12.55 6.41
N ALA A 16 -20.46 -12.66 7.68
CA ALA A 16 -20.17 -11.68 8.73
C ALA A 16 -18.74 -11.79 9.31
N ALA A 17 -18.04 -12.89 9.06
CA ALA A 17 -16.67 -13.13 9.50
C ALA A 17 -15.62 -12.69 8.46
N GLN A 18 -15.96 -11.74 7.60
CA GLN A 18 -14.92 -11.02 6.87
C GLN A 18 -14.20 -10.15 7.92
N PRO A 19 -12.91 -10.38 8.22
CA PRO A 19 -12.17 -9.39 8.97
C PRO A 19 -12.34 -8.08 8.21
N ALA A 20 -12.78 -7.02 8.88
CA ALA A 20 -12.68 -5.68 8.33
C ALA A 20 -11.25 -5.60 7.79
N ALA A 21 -11.10 -5.31 6.48
CA ALA A 21 -9.79 -5.19 5.87
C ALA A 21 -8.98 -4.31 6.82
N GLY A 22 -8.00 -4.92 7.49
CA GLY A 22 -7.20 -4.20 8.46
C GLY A 22 -6.67 -3.00 7.72
N GLU A 23 -6.80 -1.81 8.32
CA GLU A 23 -6.10 -0.66 7.77
C GLU A 23 -4.62 -1.05 7.74
N ASP A 24 -4.09 -1.31 6.54
CA ASP A 24 -2.69 -1.64 6.38
C ASP A 24 -1.92 -0.35 6.69
N VAL A 25 -1.59 -0.15 7.96
CA VAL A 25 -0.77 0.97 8.41
C VAL A 25 0.69 0.61 8.12
N TRP A 26 1.27 1.27 7.12
CA TRP A 26 2.66 1.11 6.74
C TRP A 26 3.51 2.22 7.38
N ASP A 27 4.31 1.87 8.38
CA ASP A 27 5.28 2.79 8.97
C ASP A 27 6.50 2.95 8.05
N VAL A 28 6.48 3.99 7.22
CA VAL A 28 7.61 4.29 6.33
C VAL A 28 8.64 5.14 7.05
N HIS A 29 9.74 4.51 7.48
CA HIS A 29 10.92 5.22 7.99
C HIS A 29 11.81 5.69 6.83
N VAL A 30 11.63 6.93 6.39
CA VAL A 30 12.54 7.62 5.48
C VAL A 30 13.44 8.59 6.25
N ASN A 31 14.74 8.61 5.94
CA ASN A 31 15.71 9.54 6.55
C ASN A 31 15.54 11.00 6.07
N LEU A 32 14.39 11.36 5.47
CA LEU A 32 14.14 12.64 4.82
C LEU A 32 12.73 13.12 5.17
N ARG A 33 12.71 14.13 6.05
CA ARG A 33 11.62 15.07 6.37
C ARG A 33 10.32 14.86 5.60
N ASN A 34 9.31 14.30 6.28
CA ASN A 34 7.90 14.24 5.93
C ASN A 34 7.55 13.53 4.60
N GLY A 35 6.69 12.51 4.68
CA GLY A 35 5.98 11.99 3.51
C GLY A 35 4.83 12.92 3.13
N PHE A 36 4.66 13.20 1.84
CA PHE A 36 3.62 14.09 1.32
C PHE A 36 2.49 13.33 0.63
N ASP A 37 2.82 12.31 -0.15
CA ASP A 37 1.85 11.61 -0.98
C ASP A 37 2.34 10.21 -1.40
N LEU A 38 1.40 9.36 -1.82
CA LEU A 38 1.62 8.00 -2.29
C LEU A 38 0.91 7.76 -3.62
N ALA A 39 1.62 7.18 -4.58
CA ALA A 39 1.04 6.75 -5.85
C ALA A 39 1.43 5.30 -6.17
N ARG A 40 0.49 4.50 -6.66
CA ARG A 40 0.74 3.11 -7.06
C ARG A 40 0.68 2.97 -8.57
N ASP A 41 1.68 2.31 -9.14
CA ASP A 41 1.71 1.92 -10.54
C ASP A 41 2.20 0.46 -10.66
N GLY A 42 1.25 -0.46 -10.89
CA GLY A 42 1.52 -1.88 -11.00
C GLY A 42 2.27 -2.45 -9.79
N ARG A 43 3.51 -2.90 -10.05
CA ARG A 43 4.40 -3.48 -9.02
C ARG A 43 5.09 -2.44 -8.14
N TYR A 44 4.98 -1.16 -8.48
CA TYR A 44 5.70 -0.09 -7.82
C TYR A 44 4.78 0.79 -6.98
N LEU A 45 5.27 1.19 -5.81
CA LEU A 45 4.69 2.24 -4.98
C LEU A 45 5.68 3.41 -4.95
N TYR A 46 5.20 4.61 -5.20
CA TYR A 46 5.96 5.84 -5.22
C TYR A 46 5.63 6.64 -3.98
N LEU A 47 6.67 7.14 -3.31
CA LEU A 47 6.55 7.90 -2.07
C LEU A 47 7.17 9.28 -2.30
N ALA A 48 6.34 10.31 -2.25
CA ALA A 48 6.76 11.70 -2.28
C ALA A 48 7.24 12.11 -0.87
N THR A 49 8.45 12.64 -0.77
CA THR A 49 9.06 13.08 0.50
C THR A 49 9.70 14.45 0.36
N GLY A 50 9.99 15.12 1.47
CA GLY A 50 10.74 16.39 1.48
C GLY A 50 12.13 16.34 0.84
N GLY A 51 12.67 15.15 0.57
CA GLY A 51 13.97 14.99 -0.09
C GLY A 51 13.91 14.30 -1.44
N GLY A 52 12.72 14.20 -2.06
CA GLY A 52 12.54 13.62 -3.38
C GLY A 52 11.51 12.49 -3.42
N VAL A 53 11.54 11.70 -4.49
CA VAL A 53 10.63 10.56 -4.68
C VAL A 53 11.39 9.25 -4.46
N LEU A 54 10.81 8.36 -3.67
CA LEU A 54 11.29 6.98 -3.54
C LEU A 54 10.35 6.04 -4.28
N ARG A 55 10.91 4.98 -4.88
CA ARG A 55 10.14 3.90 -5.52
C ARG A 55 10.40 2.61 -4.76
N LEU A 56 9.33 2.04 -4.22
CA LEU A 56 9.29 0.72 -3.62
C LEU A 56 8.84 -0.31 -4.65
N ASP A 57 9.62 -1.35 -4.84
CA ASP A 57 9.20 -2.56 -5.53
C ASP A 57 8.45 -3.47 -4.56
N THR A 58 7.15 -3.66 -4.79
CA THR A 58 6.27 -4.39 -3.85
C THR A 58 6.48 -5.91 -3.86
N GLN A 59 7.23 -6.45 -4.84
CA GLN A 59 7.55 -7.89 -4.87
C GLN A 59 8.86 -8.21 -4.14
N THR A 60 9.82 -7.30 -4.19
CA THR A 60 11.17 -7.51 -3.63
C THR A 60 11.43 -6.69 -2.37
N SER A 61 10.51 -5.78 -2.03
CA SER A 61 10.66 -4.76 -0.99
C SER A 61 11.88 -3.85 -1.20
N ALA A 62 12.40 -3.77 -2.43
CA ALA A 62 13.51 -2.89 -2.76
C ALA A 62 13.05 -1.44 -2.82
N LEU A 63 13.69 -0.56 -2.05
CA LEU A 63 13.41 0.87 -2.03
C LEU A 63 14.58 1.62 -2.69
N VAL A 64 14.29 2.34 -3.76
CA VAL A 64 15.30 3.12 -4.52
C VAL A 64 14.86 4.57 -4.67
N PRO A 65 15.79 5.54 -4.54
CA PRO A 65 15.47 6.93 -4.85
C PRO A 65 15.33 7.12 -6.37
N ILE A 66 14.44 8.03 -6.77
CA ILE A 66 14.37 8.56 -8.12
C ILE A 66 15.05 9.93 -8.10
N LEU A 67 16.06 10.09 -8.95
CA LEU A 67 16.90 11.28 -9.02
C LEU A 67 16.61 12.09 -10.28
N PRO A 68 17.09 13.34 -10.37
CA PRO A 68 16.94 14.13 -11.59
C PRO A 68 17.55 13.48 -12.83
N LEU A 69 18.64 12.73 -12.66
CA LEU A 69 19.26 11.94 -13.71
C LEU A 69 18.38 10.79 -14.24
N ASP A 70 17.36 10.38 -13.48
CA ASP A 70 16.37 9.38 -13.87
C ASP A 70 15.15 10.01 -14.58
N GLY A 71 15.16 11.33 -14.81
CA GLY A 71 14.09 12.08 -15.46
C GLY A 71 13.19 12.88 -14.52
N LEU A 72 13.52 12.96 -13.23
CA LEU A 72 12.81 13.82 -12.29
C LEU A 72 13.18 15.29 -12.52
N ALA A 73 12.19 16.20 -12.47
CA ALA A 73 12.47 17.63 -12.69
C ALA A 73 13.31 18.25 -11.56
N SER A 74 13.12 17.81 -10.31
CA SER A 74 13.87 18.25 -9.12
C SER A 74 13.65 17.26 -7.97
N VAL A 75 14.55 17.26 -6.99
CA VAL A 75 14.36 16.56 -5.69
C VAL A 75 13.48 17.35 -4.72
N ASP A 76 13.14 18.59 -5.04
CA ASP A 76 12.24 19.42 -4.23
C ASP A 76 10.77 19.02 -4.47
N VAL A 77 10.20 18.25 -3.55
CA VAL A 77 8.76 17.91 -3.55
C VAL A 77 8.03 18.79 -2.54
N ARG A 78 6.82 19.24 -2.90
CA ARG A 78 5.97 20.11 -2.06
C ARG A 78 4.60 19.48 -1.89
N ALA A 79 4.01 19.63 -0.70
CA ALA A 79 2.61 19.30 -0.42
C ALA A 79 1.66 20.38 -0.96
#